data_AF-A0A1G1Y0U0-F1
#
_entry.id   AF-A0A1G1Y0U0-F1
#
_cell.length_a   1.000
_cell.length_b   1.000
_cell.length_c   1.000
_cell.angle_alpha   90.00
_cell.angle_beta   90.00
_cell.angle_gamma   90.00
#
_symmetry.space_group_name_H-M   'P 1'
#
loop_
_entity.id
_entity.type
_entity.pdbx_description
1 polymer ?
#
loop_
_entity_poly.entity_id
_entity_poly.type
_entity_poly.pdbx_seq_one_letter_code
_entity_poly.pdbx_strand_id
1 'polypeptide(L)'
;MEHNFRPFITKIIKHAGRMAARDFKLKSKIKWKTSSDPVTETDVRINKYLFDEINKEFPGHNISSEELPIQENKSEYTWFVDPVDGTINFVQRIPFFGIIIGLAKGKEIIEAAIYNPIHDELFYAQKGQGAFSNDKKIISDARDELSKAYVDLSIWPGATYGLIGLEEQIVDKIYVGAHHCCIGLTAGYIAIGRIDATVFAGNKAWDTAGPYTYLSGSWT
;
A
#
# COMPACT_ATOMS: atom_id res chain seq x y z
N MET A 1 4.88 22.32 17.65
CA MET A 1 3.60 21.59 17.74
C MET A 1 3.74 20.37 16.87
N GLU A 2 3.70 19.17 17.45
CA GLU A 2 3.57 17.93 16.66
C GLU A 2 2.26 18.02 15.87
N HIS A 3 2.36 17.91 14.55
CA HIS A 3 1.18 17.82 13.70
C HIS A 3 0.52 16.46 13.92
N ASN A 4 -0.78 16.45 14.21
CA ASN A 4 -1.55 15.22 14.19
C ASN A 4 -1.98 14.93 12.74
N PHE A 5 -1.26 14.04 12.06
CA PHE A 5 -1.51 13.72 10.65
C PHE A 5 -2.71 12.79 10.44
N ARG A 6 -3.12 12.02 11.46
CA ARG A 6 -4.16 10.99 11.35
C ARG A 6 -5.49 11.51 10.82
N PRO A 7 -6.07 12.62 11.33
CA PRO A 7 -7.35 13.13 10.82
C PRO A 7 -7.26 13.54 9.35
N PHE A 8 -6.14 14.15 8.95
CA PHE A 8 -5.91 14.56 7.56
C PHE A 8 -5.79 13.34 6.64
N ILE A 9 -4.90 12.40 6.97
CA ILE A 9 -4.68 11.17 6.20
C ILE A 9 -5.99 10.38 6.05
N THR A 10 -6.71 10.18 7.15
CA THR A 10 -7.99 9.44 7.16
C THR A 10 -9.03 10.10 6.25
N LYS A 11 -9.12 11.44 6.27
CA LYS A 11 -10.05 12.19 5.43
C LYS A 11 -9.75 11.99 3.94
N ILE A 12 -8.49 12.20 3.53
CA ILE A 12 -8.12 12.15 2.12
C ILE A 12 -8.15 10.72 1.57
N ILE A 13 -7.68 9.73 2.35
CA ILE A 13 -7.63 8.33 1.89
C ILE A 13 -9.04 7.74 1.71
N LYS A 14 -9.98 8.08 2.62
CA LYS A 14 -11.39 7.68 2.46
C LYS A 14 -12.06 8.38 1.29
N HIS A 15 -11.67 9.62 0.97
CA HIS A 15 -12.19 10.30 -0.22
C HIS A 15 -11.67 9.66 -1.52
N ALA A 16 -10.36 9.42 -1.60
CA ALA A 16 -9.75 8.66 -2.69
C ALA A 16 -10.40 7.29 -2.87
N GLY A 17 -10.63 6.57 -1.76
CA GLY A 17 -11.32 5.29 -1.78
C GLY A 17 -12.75 5.34 -2.32
N ARG A 18 -13.53 6.40 -2.03
CA ARG A 18 -14.85 6.58 -2.65
C ARG A 18 -14.77 6.78 -4.17
N MET A 19 -13.75 7.49 -4.65
CA MET A 19 -13.50 7.64 -6.09
C MET A 19 -13.19 6.28 -6.71
N ALA A 20 -12.29 5.51 -6.10
CA ALA A 20 -11.92 4.17 -6.55
C ALA A 20 -13.12 3.21 -6.55
N ALA A 21 -13.88 3.12 -5.46
CA ALA A 21 -15.04 2.23 -5.35
C ALA A 21 -16.15 2.55 -6.37
N ARG A 22 -16.35 3.84 -6.69
CA ARG A 22 -17.29 4.25 -7.75
C ARG A 22 -16.82 3.73 -9.11
N ASP A 23 -15.57 3.96 -9.44
CA ASP A 23 -14.99 3.62 -10.74
C ASP A 23 -14.78 2.10 -10.90
N PHE A 24 -14.54 1.39 -9.79
CA PHE A 24 -14.55 -0.07 -9.70
C PHE A 24 -15.90 -0.68 -10.15
N LYS A 25 -17.01 0.06 -10.03
CA LYS A 25 -18.33 -0.38 -10.50
C LYS A 25 -18.59 -0.03 -11.98
N LEU A 26 -18.00 1.04 -12.51
CA LEU A 26 -18.45 1.70 -13.76
C LEU A 26 -17.65 1.41 -15.04
N LYS A 27 -16.74 0.43 -15.03
CA LYS A 27 -15.74 0.13 -16.08
C LYS A 27 -14.86 1.34 -16.41
N SER A 28 -13.73 1.47 -15.72
CA SER A 28 -12.72 2.49 -16.03
C SER A 28 -12.08 2.23 -17.39
N LYS A 29 -11.73 3.29 -18.10
CA LYS A 29 -10.86 3.19 -19.28
C LYS A 29 -9.45 2.81 -18.85
N ILE A 30 -8.92 1.78 -19.48
CA ILE A 30 -7.58 1.23 -19.20
C ILE A 30 -6.61 1.83 -20.20
N LYS A 31 -5.49 2.32 -19.70
CA LYS A 31 -4.27 2.58 -20.46
C LYS A 31 -3.18 1.64 -19.94
N TRP A 32 -2.12 1.46 -20.71
CA TRP A 32 -1.00 0.59 -20.35
C TRP A 32 0.27 1.41 -20.42
N LYS A 33 1.01 1.51 -19.30
CA LYS A 33 2.35 2.11 -19.24
C LYS A 33 3.36 1.20 -19.93
N THR A 34 3.22 -0.10 -19.69
CA THR A 34 3.93 -1.20 -20.38
C THR A 34 2.98 -2.37 -20.62
N SER A 35 3.43 -3.44 -21.27
CA SER A 35 2.62 -4.65 -21.50
C SER A 35 2.09 -5.33 -20.23
N SER A 36 2.69 -5.05 -19.07
CA SER A 36 2.35 -5.66 -17.78
C SER A 36 2.03 -4.64 -16.68
N ASP A 37 1.86 -3.37 -17.05
CA ASP A 37 1.68 -2.25 -16.11
C ASP A 37 0.46 -1.42 -16.55
N PRO A 38 -0.76 -1.82 -16.14
CA PRO A 38 -1.97 -1.07 -16.45
C PRO A 38 -2.03 0.19 -15.58
N VAL A 39 -2.53 1.28 -16.17
CA VAL A 39 -2.90 2.50 -15.46
C VAL A 39 -4.28 2.93 -15.93
N THR A 40 -5.17 3.29 -15.03
CA THR A 40 -6.51 3.75 -15.41
C THR A 40 -6.67 5.25 -15.25
N GLU A 41 -7.71 5.82 -15.84
CA GLU A 41 -8.10 7.20 -15.56
C GLU A 41 -8.43 7.43 -14.07
N THR A 42 -8.75 6.36 -13.33
CA THR A 42 -8.99 6.41 -11.88
C THR A 42 -7.69 6.69 -11.12
N ASP A 43 -6.61 5.98 -11.42
CA ASP A 43 -5.28 6.15 -10.83
C ASP A 43 -4.84 7.61 -10.96
N VAL A 44 -4.88 8.15 -12.17
CA VAL A 44 -4.49 9.55 -12.47
C VAL A 44 -5.34 10.56 -11.69
N ARG A 45 -6.66 10.35 -11.61
CA ARG A 45 -7.55 11.27 -10.87
C ARG A 45 -7.31 11.22 -9.37
N ILE A 46 -7.12 10.03 -8.80
CA ILE A 46 -6.84 9.87 -7.37
C ILE A 46 -5.46 10.44 -7.04
N ASN A 47 -4.46 10.19 -7.88
CA ASN A 47 -3.11 10.74 -7.70
C ASN A 47 -3.14 12.26 -7.65
N LYS A 48 -3.82 12.89 -8.63
CA LYS A 48 -3.98 14.34 -8.64
C LYS A 48 -4.71 14.85 -7.40
N TYR A 49 -5.78 14.19 -6.97
CA TYR A 49 -6.53 14.58 -5.77
C TYR A 49 -5.65 14.52 -4.51
N LEU A 50 -4.95 13.41 -4.29
CA LEU A 50 -4.06 13.24 -3.13
C LEU A 50 -2.94 14.27 -3.15
N PHE A 51 -2.30 14.48 -4.31
CA PHE A 51 -1.26 15.48 -4.49
C PHE A 51 -1.76 16.89 -4.16
N ASP A 52 -2.90 17.30 -4.73
CA ASP A 52 -3.46 18.64 -4.52
C ASP A 52 -3.82 18.88 -3.04
N GLU A 53 -4.44 17.91 -2.37
CA GLU A 53 -4.80 18.04 -0.94
C GLU A 53 -3.55 18.09 -0.04
N ILE A 54 -2.55 17.24 -0.30
CA ILE A 54 -1.29 17.25 0.44
C ILE A 54 -0.56 18.58 0.21
N ASN A 55 -0.44 19.05 -1.02
CA ASN A 55 0.26 20.29 -1.34
C ASN A 55 -0.49 21.53 -0.82
N LYS A 56 -1.82 21.46 -0.68
CA LYS A 56 -2.62 22.51 -0.08
C LYS A 56 -2.41 22.62 1.44
N GLU A 57 -2.40 21.48 2.14
CA GLU A 57 -2.24 21.45 3.60
C GLU A 57 -0.76 21.62 4.00
N PHE A 58 0.15 21.04 3.21
CA PHE A 58 1.58 20.97 3.46
C PHE A 58 2.42 21.43 2.25
N PRO A 59 2.30 22.70 1.82
CA PRO A 59 2.94 23.19 0.59
C PRO A 59 4.46 23.08 0.56
N GLY A 60 5.10 22.97 1.73
CA GLY A 60 6.55 22.81 1.84
C GLY A 60 7.03 21.35 1.87
N HIS A 61 6.17 20.34 1.91
CA HIS A 61 6.59 18.94 2.00
C HIS A 61 6.99 18.37 0.63
N ASN A 62 7.82 17.32 0.63
CA ASN A 62 8.11 16.55 -0.58
C ASN A 62 6.95 15.58 -0.85
N ILE A 63 6.70 15.26 -2.12
CA ILE A 63 5.66 14.29 -2.51
C ILE A 63 6.24 13.36 -3.58
N SER A 64 6.23 12.07 -3.31
CA SER A 64 6.57 10.98 -4.22
C SER A 64 5.32 10.18 -4.50
N SER A 65 4.91 10.12 -5.76
CA SER A 65 3.70 9.43 -6.18
C SER A 65 3.98 8.61 -7.42
N GLU A 66 3.24 7.52 -7.61
CA GLU A 66 3.43 6.65 -8.78
C GLU A 66 3.25 7.39 -10.12
N GLU A 67 2.25 8.28 -10.22
CA GLU A 67 1.81 8.85 -11.50
C GLU A 67 2.36 10.24 -11.83
N LEU A 68 3.10 10.86 -10.91
CA LEU A 68 3.67 12.19 -11.10
C LEU A 68 5.16 12.21 -10.76
N PRO A 69 5.95 13.10 -11.38
CA PRO A 69 7.31 13.36 -10.95
C PRO A 69 7.38 13.73 -9.47
N ILE A 70 8.47 13.33 -8.82
CA ILE A 70 8.72 13.67 -7.42
C ILE A 70 8.76 15.19 -7.25
N GLN A 71 7.97 15.71 -6.31
CA GLN A 71 8.08 17.09 -5.84
C GLN A 71 9.11 17.13 -4.71
N GLU A 72 10.26 17.76 -4.97
CA GLU A 72 11.37 17.88 -4.02
C GLU A 72 11.47 19.33 -3.51
N ASN A 73 10.98 19.58 -2.29
CA ASN A 73 10.99 20.89 -1.63
C ASN A 73 12.10 21.02 -0.59
N LYS A 74 13.05 20.06 -0.54
CA LYS A 74 14.11 19.96 0.49
C LYS A 74 13.54 19.92 1.92
N SER A 75 12.34 19.37 2.06
CA SER A 75 11.72 19.15 3.36
C SER A 75 12.31 17.93 4.05
N GLU A 76 12.26 17.91 5.38
CA GLU A 76 12.44 16.66 6.12
C GLU A 76 11.24 15.72 5.97
N TYR A 77 10.07 16.21 5.53
CA TYR A 77 8.87 15.41 5.36
C TYR A 77 8.67 15.00 3.90
N THR A 78 8.46 13.70 3.67
CA THR A 78 8.17 13.14 2.35
C THR A 78 6.92 12.27 2.40
N TRP A 79 5.93 12.64 1.59
CA TRP A 79 4.73 11.84 1.36
C TRP A 79 5.00 10.82 0.26
N PHE A 80 4.54 9.59 0.47
CA PHE A 80 4.58 8.50 -0.49
C PHE A 80 3.14 8.07 -0.76
N VAL A 81 2.69 8.15 -2.00
CA VAL A 81 1.30 7.81 -2.34
C VAL A 81 1.22 6.87 -3.53
N ASP A 82 0.48 5.78 -3.34
CA ASP A 82 0.03 4.90 -4.41
C ASP A 82 -1.50 5.07 -4.53
N PRO A 83 -1.98 5.63 -5.65
CA PRO A 83 -3.39 5.92 -5.83
C PRO A 83 -4.27 4.66 -5.95
N VAL A 84 -3.73 3.55 -6.46
CA VAL A 84 -4.42 2.26 -6.62
C VAL A 84 -3.39 1.12 -6.64
N ASP A 85 -2.93 0.70 -5.46
CA ASP A 85 -2.08 -0.49 -5.32
C ASP A 85 -2.90 -1.74 -5.69
N GLY A 86 -2.37 -2.53 -6.62
CA GLY A 86 -3.10 -3.64 -7.26
C GLY A 86 -3.97 -3.22 -8.44
N THR A 87 -3.50 -2.30 -9.29
CA THR A 87 -4.22 -1.84 -10.50
C THR A 87 -4.69 -2.99 -11.39
N ILE A 88 -3.92 -4.09 -11.48
CA ILE A 88 -4.36 -5.29 -12.22
C ILE A 88 -5.62 -5.90 -11.62
N ASN A 89 -5.72 -6.01 -10.29
CA ASN A 89 -6.91 -6.50 -9.61
C ASN A 89 -8.09 -5.54 -9.81
N PHE A 90 -7.83 -4.23 -9.70
CA PHE A 90 -8.83 -3.19 -9.96
C PHE A 90 -9.43 -3.29 -11.38
N VAL A 91 -8.57 -3.52 -12.38
CA VAL A 91 -8.95 -3.72 -13.79
C VAL A 91 -9.74 -5.01 -13.98
N GLN A 92 -9.29 -6.11 -13.36
CA GLN A 92 -9.94 -7.43 -13.44
C GLN A 92 -11.17 -7.58 -12.54
N ARG A 93 -11.55 -6.54 -11.80
CA ARG A 93 -12.68 -6.55 -10.85
C ARG A 93 -12.52 -7.53 -9.69
N ILE A 94 -11.27 -7.78 -9.30
CA ILE A 94 -10.94 -8.51 -8.08
C ILE A 94 -10.89 -7.47 -6.95
N PRO A 95 -11.68 -7.62 -5.87
CA PRO A 95 -11.81 -6.61 -4.80
C PRO A 95 -10.62 -6.61 -3.82
N PHE A 96 -9.41 -6.86 -4.34
CA PHE A 96 -8.16 -6.90 -3.59
C PHE A 96 -7.20 -5.83 -4.15
N PHE A 97 -7.49 -4.58 -3.83
CA PHE A 97 -6.69 -3.42 -4.19
C PHE A 97 -6.89 -2.34 -3.11
N GLY A 98 -5.97 -1.40 -3.00
CA GLY A 98 -6.09 -0.34 -2.01
C GLY A 98 -5.45 0.98 -2.43
N ILE A 99 -5.57 1.97 -1.55
CA ILE A 99 -4.83 3.22 -1.64
C ILE A 99 -3.76 3.19 -0.55
N ILE A 100 -2.52 3.57 -0.87
CA ILE A 100 -1.42 3.64 0.10
C ILE A 100 -1.05 5.10 0.31
N ILE A 101 -0.91 5.49 1.59
CA ILE A 101 -0.32 6.76 1.99
C ILE A 101 0.73 6.46 3.06
N GLY A 102 1.99 6.82 2.80
CA GLY A 102 3.07 6.85 3.78
C GLY A 102 3.57 8.27 3.99
N LEU A 103 4.01 8.61 5.20
CA LEU A 103 4.71 9.85 5.50
C LEU A 103 6.02 9.53 6.21
N ALA A 104 7.13 9.97 5.64
CA ALA A 104 8.43 9.92 6.29
C ALA A 104 8.83 11.27 6.90
N LYS A 105 9.60 11.21 7.98
CA LYS A 105 10.43 12.29 8.48
C LYS A 105 11.90 11.85 8.39
N GLY A 106 12.68 12.47 7.51
CA GLY A 106 14.01 12.01 7.14
C GLY A 106 13.95 10.64 6.45
N LYS A 107 14.55 9.61 7.05
CA LYS A 107 14.56 8.23 6.54
C LYS A 107 13.52 7.33 7.20
N GLU A 108 12.72 7.87 8.11
CA GLU A 108 11.85 7.10 8.96
C GLU A 108 10.39 7.33 8.64
N ILE A 109 9.63 6.25 8.43
CA ILE A 109 8.17 6.33 8.26
C ILE A 109 7.54 6.61 9.61
N ILE A 110 6.80 7.72 9.70
CA ILE A 110 6.13 8.17 10.93
C ILE A 110 4.62 7.92 10.90
N GLU A 111 4.01 7.87 9.71
CA GLU A 111 2.60 7.57 9.50
C GLU A 111 2.45 6.66 8.27
N ALA A 112 1.52 5.71 8.33
CA ALA A 112 1.17 4.85 7.21
C ALA A 112 -0.33 4.54 7.22
N ALA A 113 -0.97 4.57 6.07
CA ALA A 113 -2.37 4.20 5.90
C ALA A 113 -2.56 3.39 4.62
N ILE A 114 -3.34 2.32 4.71
CA ILE A 114 -3.74 1.49 3.58
C ILE A 114 -5.26 1.32 3.66
N TYR A 115 -5.96 1.58 2.56
CA TYR A 115 -7.42 1.51 2.55
C TYR A 115 -7.95 0.64 1.42
N ASN A 116 -8.68 -0.44 1.76
CA ASN A 116 -9.54 -1.16 0.81
C ASN A 116 -10.93 -0.51 0.82
N PRO A 117 -11.34 0.16 -0.26
CA PRO A 117 -12.62 0.86 -0.29
C PRO A 117 -13.82 -0.05 -0.60
N ILE A 118 -13.59 -1.30 -1.02
CA ILE A 118 -14.67 -2.27 -1.28
C ILE A 118 -15.13 -2.92 0.02
N HIS A 119 -14.19 -3.27 0.89
CA HIS A 119 -14.47 -3.88 2.20
C HIS A 119 -14.56 -2.86 3.34
N ASP A 120 -14.31 -1.57 3.06
CA ASP A 120 -14.17 -0.50 4.06
C ASP A 120 -13.17 -0.88 5.17
N GLU A 121 -12.00 -1.38 4.76
CA GLU A 121 -10.91 -1.76 5.67
C GLU A 121 -9.80 -0.73 5.61
N LEU A 122 -9.67 0.06 6.67
CA LEU A 122 -8.59 1.01 6.87
C LEU A 122 -7.57 0.45 7.86
N PHE A 123 -6.36 0.21 7.38
CA PHE A 123 -5.18 0.00 8.20
C PHE A 123 -4.51 1.36 8.41
N TYR A 124 -4.21 1.69 9.66
CA TYR A 124 -3.49 2.91 10.03
C TYR A 124 -2.38 2.58 11.02
N ALA A 125 -1.17 3.08 10.82
CA ALA A 125 -0.06 2.92 11.73
C ALA A 125 0.64 4.25 11.96
N GLN A 126 1.01 4.49 13.21
CA GLN A 126 1.74 5.67 13.64
C GLN A 126 2.90 5.23 14.52
N LYS A 127 4.09 5.75 14.23
CA LYS A 127 5.30 5.43 14.99
C LYS A 127 5.10 5.73 16.48
N GLY A 128 5.43 4.78 17.34
CA GLY A 128 5.30 4.89 18.80
C GLY A 128 3.87 4.86 19.34
N GLN A 129 2.85 4.71 18.50
CA GLN A 129 1.43 4.72 18.90
C GLN A 129 0.69 3.42 18.56
N GLY A 130 1.29 2.55 17.74
CA GLY A 130 0.66 1.31 17.32
C GLY A 130 0.13 1.34 15.88
N ALA A 131 -0.37 0.17 15.46
CA ALA A 131 -1.17 0.01 14.26
C ALA A 131 -2.64 -0.30 14.62
N PHE A 132 -3.55 0.00 13.71
CA PHE A 132 -4.99 -0.07 13.88
C PHE A 132 -5.63 -0.61 12.61
N SER A 133 -6.69 -1.41 12.76
CA SER A 133 -7.61 -1.81 11.69
C SER A 133 -9.00 -1.31 12.06
N ASN A 134 -9.57 -0.39 11.27
CA ASN A 134 -10.85 0.27 11.54
C ASN A 134 -10.98 0.73 13.01
N ASP A 135 -9.98 1.49 13.47
CA ASP A 135 -9.84 2.03 14.83
C ASP A 135 -9.59 1.02 15.96
N LYS A 136 -9.61 -0.29 15.68
CA LYS A 136 -9.21 -1.32 16.64
C LYS A 136 -7.70 -1.49 16.60
N LYS A 137 -7.04 -1.40 17.76
CA LYS A 137 -5.60 -1.62 17.87
C LYS A 137 -5.24 -3.03 17.42
N ILE A 138 -4.23 -3.13 16.58
CA ILE A 138 -3.69 -4.39 16.11
C ILE A 138 -2.78 -4.97 17.18
N ILE A 139 -2.99 -6.24 17.47
CA ILE A 139 -2.11 -7.09 18.28
C ILE A 139 -1.72 -8.22 17.33
N SER A 140 -0.43 -8.31 17.01
CA SER A 140 0.06 -9.32 16.07
C SER A 140 -0.19 -10.73 16.64
N ASP A 141 -0.74 -11.61 15.80
CA ASP A 141 -0.98 -13.03 16.08
C ASP A 141 -0.42 -13.91 14.95
N ALA A 142 0.78 -13.54 14.48
CA ALA A 142 1.45 -14.26 13.40
C ALA A 142 1.84 -15.68 13.86
N ARG A 143 1.62 -16.66 12.99
CA ARG A 143 2.06 -18.05 13.23
C ARG A 143 3.60 -18.12 13.19
N ASP A 144 4.16 -18.94 14.05
CA ASP A 144 5.62 -19.17 14.16
C ASP A 144 6.11 -20.40 13.37
N GLU A 145 5.19 -21.21 12.84
CA GLU A 145 5.50 -22.45 12.11
C GLU A 145 5.30 -22.28 10.59
N LEU A 146 6.41 -22.35 9.83
CA LEU A 146 6.40 -22.16 8.38
C LEU A 146 5.48 -23.16 7.65
N SER A 147 5.41 -24.41 8.10
CA SER A 147 4.57 -25.47 7.52
C SER A 147 3.06 -25.16 7.58
N LYS A 148 2.66 -24.20 8.43
CA LYS A 148 1.28 -23.72 8.61
C LYS A 148 1.06 -22.33 8.00
N ALA A 149 2.10 -21.75 7.41
CA ALA A 149 2.09 -20.38 6.94
C ALA A 149 1.36 -20.24 5.59
N TYR A 150 0.48 -19.26 5.51
CA TYR A 150 -0.02 -18.68 4.28
C TYR A 150 0.97 -17.60 3.84
N VAL A 151 1.62 -17.78 2.68
CA VAL A 151 2.63 -16.86 2.16
C VAL A 151 2.16 -16.25 0.83
N ASP A 152 2.16 -14.92 0.77
CA ASP A 152 2.00 -14.19 -0.49
C ASP A 152 3.34 -14.10 -1.23
N LEU A 153 3.36 -14.43 -2.51
CA LEU A 153 4.53 -14.46 -3.37
C LEU A 153 4.34 -13.48 -4.53
N SER A 154 4.32 -12.19 -4.25
CA SER A 154 4.17 -11.14 -5.26
C SER A 154 5.44 -11.00 -6.13
N ILE A 155 5.57 -11.88 -7.12
CA ILE A 155 6.73 -12.03 -8.03
C ILE A 155 6.24 -11.99 -9.48
N TRP A 156 6.93 -11.23 -10.35
CA TRP A 156 6.57 -11.11 -11.76
C TRP A 156 7.81 -11.07 -12.68
N PRO A 157 7.66 -11.38 -13.98
CA PRO A 157 8.75 -11.27 -14.95
C PRO A 157 9.33 -9.85 -15.00
N GLY A 158 10.66 -9.73 -14.89
CA GLY A 158 11.36 -8.44 -14.94
C GLY A 158 11.38 -7.65 -13.64
N ALA A 159 10.89 -8.22 -12.53
CA ALA A 159 11.03 -7.62 -11.19
C ALA A 159 12.51 -7.48 -10.78
N THR A 160 12.81 -6.49 -9.94
CA THR A 160 14.19 -6.02 -9.65
C THR A 160 15.11 -7.11 -9.09
N TYR A 161 14.57 -8.05 -8.32
CA TYR A 161 15.37 -9.01 -7.55
C TYR A 161 15.41 -10.43 -8.15
N GLY A 162 14.85 -10.64 -9.35
CA GLY A 162 15.01 -11.91 -10.08
C GLY A 162 14.51 -13.13 -9.31
N LEU A 163 13.41 -13.01 -8.56
CA LEU A 163 12.88 -14.05 -7.67
C LEU A 163 12.09 -15.16 -8.40
N ILE A 164 12.24 -15.25 -9.73
CA ILE A 164 11.62 -16.31 -10.53
C ILE A 164 12.19 -17.66 -10.07
N GLY A 165 11.31 -18.62 -9.77
CA GLY A 165 11.68 -19.95 -9.25
C GLY A 165 11.83 -20.02 -7.73
N LEU A 166 11.58 -18.92 -6.98
CA LEU A 166 11.52 -18.99 -5.52
C LEU A 166 10.36 -19.88 -5.04
N GLU A 167 9.21 -19.80 -5.71
CA GLU A 167 8.02 -20.59 -5.36
C GLU A 167 8.34 -22.09 -5.36
N GLU A 168 9.04 -22.59 -6.38
CA GLU A 168 9.47 -24.00 -6.47
C GLU A 168 10.36 -24.43 -5.28
N GLN A 169 11.09 -23.50 -4.66
CA GLN A 169 12.01 -23.79 -3.55
C GLN A 169 11.33 -23.77 -2.17
N ILE A 170 10.12 -23.21 -2.07
CA ILE A 170 9.46 -22.99 -0.77
C ILE A 170 8.06 -23.59 -0.68
N VAL A 171 7.42 -23.91 -1.81
CA VAL A 171 6.01 -24.36 -1.85
C VAL A 171 5.80 -25.65 -1.06
N ASP A 172 6.83 -26.50 -0.94
CA ASP A 172 6.82 -27.74 -0.16
C ASP A 172 7.02 -27.52 1.35
N LYS A 173 7.37 -26.31 1.77
CA LYS A 173 7.65 -25.94 3.16
C LYS A 173 6.56 -25.09 3.80
N ILE A 174 5.65 -24.54 3.00
CA ILE A 174 4.56 -23.66 3.44
C ILE A 174 3.22 -24.39 3.38
N TYR A 175 2.21 -23.87 4.08
CA TYR A 175 0.87 -24.42 3.97
C TYR A 175 0.23 -24.05 2.63
N VAL A 176 0.28 -22.76 2.28
CA VAL A 176 -0.29 -22.21 1.04
C VAL A 176 0.59 -21.08 0.51
N GLY A 177 0.88 -21.10 -0.79
CA GLY A 177 1.39 -19.96 -1.55
C GLY A 177 0.29 -19.29 -2.35
N ALA A 178 0.29 -17.95 -2.42
CA ALA A 178 -0.66 -17.20 -3.24
C ALA A 178 -0.01 -15.97 -3.89
N HIS A 179 -0.63 -15.45 -4.94
CA HIS A 179 -0.17 -14.26 -5.66
C HIS A 179 -1.29 -13.22 -5.66
N HIS A 180 -1.27 -12.29 -4.70
CA HIS A 180 -2.31 -11.27 -4.60
C HIS A 180 -2.06 -10.02 -5.44
N CYS A 181 -0.81 -9.74 -5.84
CA CYS A 181 -0.46 -8.58 -6.68
C CYS A 181 -0.89 -7.22 -6.12
N CYS A 182 -0.86 -7.06 -4.79
CA CYS A 182 -1.23 -5.84 -4.06
C CYS A 182 -0.52 -5.86 -2.70
N ILE A 183 0.59 -5.11 -2.58
CA ILE A 183 1.46 -5.18 -1.40
C ILE A 183 0.86 -4.46 -0.20
N GLY A 184 0.11 -3.39 -0.43
CA GLY A 184 -0.66 -2.64 0.55
C GLY A 184 -1.55 -3.56 1.37
N LEU A 185 -2.55 -4.15 0.73
CA LEU A 185 -3.50 -5.01 1.46
C LEU A 185 -2.85 -6.25 2.05
N THR A 186 -1.88 -6.84 1.36
CA THR A 186 -1.12 -7.97 1.90
C THR A 186 -0.43 -7.59 3.21
N ALA A 187 0.22 -6.43 3.29
CA ALA A 187 0.87 -5.97 4.52
C ALA A 187 -0.15 -5.66 5.65
N GLY A 188 -1.30 -5.07 5.32
CA GLY A 188 -2.40 -4.90 6.27
C GLY A 188 -2.92 -6.22 6.81
N TYR A 189 -3.07 -7.22 5.95
CA TYR A 189 -3.53 -8.57 6.30
C TYR A 189 -2.49 -9.33 7.13
N ILE A 190 -1.20 -9.12 6.87
CA ILE A 190 -0.12 -9.63 7.72
C ILE A 190 -0.21 -9.04 9.12
N ALA A 191 -0.40 -7.71 9.23
CA ALA A 191 -0.50 -7.05 10.52
C ALA A 191 -1.63 -7.64 11.40
N ILE A 192 -2.74 -8.08 10.80
CA ILE A 192 -3.87 -8.69 11.50
C ILE A 192 -3.89 -10.24 11.48
N GLY A 193 -2.81 -10.89 11.05
CA GLY A 193 -2.67 -12.35 11.08
C GLY A 193 -3.53 -13.14 10.08
N ARG A 194 -4.04 -12.51 9.01
CA ARG A 194 -4.77 -13.21 7.94
C ARG A 194 -3.83 -13.87 6.92
N ILE A 195 -2.68 -13.25 6.69
CA ILE A 195 -1.55 -13.75 5.89
C ILE A 195 -0.36 -13.80 6.83
N ASP A 196 0.52 -14.80 6.72
CA ASP A 196 1.64 -14.95 7.67
C ASP A 196 2.92 -14.25 7.18
N ALA A 197 3.15 -14.22 5.87
CA ALA A 197 4.30 -13.54 5.28
C ALA A 197 4.05 -13.12 3.82
N THR A 198 4.90 -12.22 3.33
CA THR A 198 4.97 -11.90 1.90
C THR A 198 6.42 -11.86 1.42
N VAL A 199 6.64 -12.28 0.18
CA VAL A 199 7.83 -11.96 -0.60
C VAL A 199 7.40 -11.06 -1.75
N PHE A 200 7.92 -9.83 -1.76
CA PHE A 200 7.58 -8.82 -2.74
C PHE A 200 8.82 -8.43 -3.55
N ALA A 201 8.75 -8.58 -4.88
CA ALA A 201 9.89 -8.34 -5.77
C ALA A 201 10.04 -6.88 -6.25
N GLY A 202 9.22 -5.96 -5.70
CA GLY A 202 9.22 -4.54 -6.05
C GLY A 202 10.15 -3.69 -5.19
N ASN A 203 10.48 -2.48 -5.67
CA ASN A 203 11.41 -1.57 -5.00
C ASN A 203 10.96 -0.09 -5.01
N LYS A 204 9.72 0.19 -5.44
CA LYS A 204 9.25 1.57 -5.51
C LYS A 204 8.87 2.06 -4.11
N ALA A 205 9.17 3.32 -3.85
CA ALA A 205 8.98 3.89 -2.52
C ALA A 205 7.50 4.07 -2.17
N TRP A 206 6.63 4.37 -3.15
CA TRP A 206 5.19 4.47 -2.92
C TRP A 206 4.54 3.12 -2.59
N ASP A 207 4.98 2.03 -3.24
CA ASP A 207 4.56 0.66 -2.92
C ASP A 207 4.99 0.22 -1.51
N THR A 208 6.16 0.67 -1.05
CA THR A 208 6.83 0.08 0.12
C THR A 208 6.77 0.93 1.38
N ALA A 209 6.67 2.26 1.29
CA ALA A 209 6.72 3.14 2.47
C ALA A 209 5.60 2.86 3.48
N GLY A 210 4.36 2.75 3.01
CA GLY A 210 3.23 2.38 3.86
C GLY A 210 3.37 0.94 4.39
N PRO A 211 3.41 -0.08 3.51
CA PRO A 211 3.55 -1.49 3.87
C PRO A 211 4.72 -1.82 4.80
N TYR A 212 5.88 -1.20 4.60
CA TYR A 212 7.07 -1.41 5.43
C TYR A 212 6.77 -1.23 6.91
N THR A 213 5.94 -0.23 7.24
CA THR A 213 5.54 0.01 8.63
C THR A 213 4.95 -1.28 9.19
N TYR A 214 3.89 -1.82 8.55
CA TYR A 214 3.15 -3.04 8.91
C TYR A 214 3.96 -4.33 8.86
N LEU A 215 4.99 -4.42 8.02
CA LEU A 215 5.84 -5.61 7.91
C LEU A 215 6.98 -5.64 8.93
N SER A 216 7.53 -4.47 9.30
CA SER A 216 8.71 -4.37 10.16
C SER A 216 8.40 -4.29 11.65
N GLY A 217 7.15 -4.03 12.04
CA GLY A 217 6.81 -3.75 13.44
C GLY A 217 7.18 -2.33 13.89
N SER A 218 7.62 -1.45 12.98
CA SER A 218 8.16 -0.12 13.31
C SER A 218 7.12 0.89 13.83
N TRP A 219 5.88 0.47 14.06
CA TRP A 219 4.84 1.27 14.70
C TRP A 219 4.87 1.20 16.24
N THR A 220 5.68 0.29 16.80
CA THR A 220 5.85 0.12 18.26
C THR A 220 6.62 1.26 18.91
#